data_AF-A0A8J6F8T1-F1
#
_entry.id   AF-A0A8J6F8T1-F1
#
_cell.length_a   1.000
_cell.length_b   1.000
_cell.length_c   1.000
_cell.angle_alpha   90.00
_cell.angle_beta   90.00
_cell.angle_gamma   90.00
#
_symmetry.space_group_name_H-M   'P 1'
#
loop_
_entity.id
_entity.type
_entity.pdbx_description
1 polymer ?
#
loop_
_entity_poly.entity_id
_entity_poly.type
_entity_poly.pdbx_seq_one_letter_code
_entity_poly.pdbx_strand_id
1 'polypeptide(L)'
;MCFKHRTLGQGGVIGLHSGPHNQTDGILIRNVGWNLIGPIAKCMQSCAVGSEKERGCLQLLNALIESCNPKEILLGILEQIDEAAGDHISRIILPFLQPLQIVLLKLGNKKSYSVGLSLSTIHSRLSNLPVPYTAQQMQEDKYSLCQCCLALVQFAQPFIDIVSQSIDLSKEADTEEMRKELLTFCFSCLKYPLLNAPLNTLPEDEGDHPLRVFAKQIMGFLVSLGESLPRTFVQRGHSAPTNDTEGSISGNEVCSVESLACLSYLLFVQHIGIDSFPFVFGPSFLVKSNMGHVAVLLKRTEESLLSKGLDLLEHSLLRVDNGSLPEDVLEVLTANQVLQDLVKVMTLCPIEHLRKKSLATLQLVIDKFCVEGKYKLFRCLLKISSHAGVEGYIIHNIKNQIDAALKVRGI
;
A
#
# COMPACT_ATOMS: atom_id res chain seq x y z
N MET A 1 20.04 -11.26 -37.60
CA MET A 1 21.20 -12.19 -37.56
C MET A 1 21.11 -12.99 -36.27
N CYS A 2 20.99 -14.31 -36.36
CA CYS A 2 20.82 -15.22 -35.23
C CYS A 2 22.08 -15.30 -34.35
N PHE A 3 22.10 -14.61 -33.21
CA PHE A 3 23.04 -14.95 -32.14
C PHE A 3 22.53 -16.20 -31.41
N LYS A 4 23.11 -17.36 -31.76
CA LYS A 4 22.88 -18.63 -31.05
C LYS A 4 23.30 -18.48 -29.58
N HIS A 5 22.39 -18.84 -28.69
CA HIS A 5 22.65 -19.26 -27.31
C HIS A 5 23.86 -20.20 -27.22
N ARG A 6 25.06 -19.67 -26.94
CA ARG A 6 26.25 -20.43 -26.49
C ARG A 6 27.38 -19.44 -26.23
N THR A 7 27.48 -18.91 -25.01
CA THR A 7 28.74 -18.45 -24.36
C THR A 7 28.45 -17.76 -23.03
N LEU A 8 27.96 -18.50 -22.04
CA LEU A 8 28.04 -18.09 -20.62
C LEU A 8 28.24 -19.32 -19.72
N GLY A 9 28.82 -20.40 -20.27
CA GLY A 9 28.96 -21.70 -19.61
C GLY A 9 30.37 -22.05 -19.11
N GLN A 10 31.41 -21.29 -19.44
CA GLN A 10 32.78 -21.57 -18.97
C GLN A 10 33.51 -20.25 -18.70
N GLY A 11 34.15 -20.17 -17.54
CA GLY A 11 34.70 -18.95 -16.96
C GLY A 11 35.81 -18.32 -17.79
N GLY A 12 35.45 -17.32 -18.59
CA GLY A 12 36.38 -16.39 -19.21
C GLY A 12 35.85 -14.98 -19.03
N VAL A 13 36.45 -14.23 -18.10
CA VAL A 13 36.32 -12.77 -18.05
C VAL A 13 37.07 -12.25 -19.27
N ILE A 14 36.35 -11.87 -20.31
CA ILE A 14 36.95 -11.28 -21.52
C ILE A 14 37.40 -9.87 -21.16
N GLY A 15 38.72 -9.69 -21.04
CA GLY A 15 39.35 -8.40 -20.89
C GLY A 15 39.08 -7.52 -22.11
N LEU A 16 38.35 -6.43 -21.90
CA LEU A 16 38.23 -5.33 -22.86
C LEU A 16 39.48 -4.45 -22.74
N HIS A 17 40.58 -4.79 -23.43
CA HIS A 17 41.71 -3.88 -23.61
C HIS A 17 42.11 -3.67 -25.07
N SER A 18 41.76 -2.46 -25.55
CA SER A 18 42.48 -1.55 -26.46
C SER A 18 43.27 -2.15 -27.64
N GLY A 19 42.65 -2.12 -28.82
CA GLY A 19 43.27 -2.13 -30.15
C GLY A 19 42.52 -1.21 -31.13
N PRO A 20 43.07 -0.90 -32.32
CA PRO A 20 42.55 0.13 -33.24
C PRO A 20 41.19 -0.18 -33.90
N HIS A 21 40.55 -1.30 -33.54
CA HIS A 21 39.12 -1.60 -33.82
C HIS A 21 38.12 -0.89 -32.86
N ASN A 22 38.63 -0.13 -31.89
CA ASN A 22 37.88 0.40 -30.75
C ASN A 22 36.68 1.32 -31.08
N GLN A 23 36.67 2.02 -32.21
CA GLN A 23 35.55 2.92 -32.55
C GLN A 23 34.33 2.16 -33.07
N THR A 24 34.53 1.18 -33.96
CA THR A 24 33.44 0.31 -34.45
C THR A 24 32.91 -0.59 -33.36
N ASP A 25 33.79 -1.14 -32.52
CA ASP A 25 33.40 -1.99 -31.40
C ASP A 25 32.67 -1.17 -30.32
N GLY A 26 33.10 0.07 -30.07
CA GLY A 26 32.43 1.00 -29.17
C GLY A 26 31.02 1.40 -29.65
N ILE A 27 30.82 1.63 -30.95
CA ILE A 27 29.50 1.91 -31.52
C ILE A 27 28.59 0.67 -31.46
N LEU A 28 29.15 -0.51 -31.70
CA LEU A 28 28.41 -1.77 -31.62
C LEU A 28 27.96 -2.06 -30.18
N ILE A 29 28.85 -1.94 -29.20
CA ILE A 29 28.54 -2.10 -27.78
C ILE A 29 27.49 -1.06 -27.36
N ARG A 30 27.61 0.19 -27.84
CA ARG A 30 26.67 1.26 -27.51
C ARG A 30 25.22 0.97 -27.93
N ASN A 31 25.02 0.32 -29.08
CA ASN A 31 23.70 0.09 -29.69
C ASN A 31 23.16 -1.34 -29.52
N VAL A 32 24.01 -2.31 -29.18
CA VAL A 32 23.64 -3.75 -29.14
C VAL A 32 23.96 -4.39 -27.79
N GLY A 33 24.76 -3.74 -26.94
CA GLY A 33 25.20 -4.28 -25.64
C GLY A 33 24.06 -4.61 -24.68
N TRP A 34 22.90 -3.96 -24.81
CA TRP A 34 21.72 -4.23 -24.00
C TRP A 34 21.19 -5.68 -24.14
N ASN A 35 21.48 -6.36 -25.26
CA ASN A 35 21.10 -7.77 -25.45
C ASN A 35 21.77 -8.71 -24.44
N LEU A 36 22.82 -8.26 -23.75
CA LEU A 36 23.51 -9.02 -22.70
C LEU A 36 22.76 -8.98 -21.36
N ILE A 37 21.77 -8.10 -21.17
CA ILE A 37 21.00 -7.99 -19.92
C ILE A 37 20.29 -9.30 -19.59
N GLY A 38 19.58 -9.91 -20.55
CA GLY A 38 18.88 -11.18 -20.33
C GLY A 38 19.80 -12.33 -19.93
N PRO A 39 20.92 -12.57 -20.65
CA PRO A 39 21.93 -13.54 -20.23
C PRO A 39 22.54 -13.26 -18.85
N ILE A 40 22.79 -11.99 -18.51
CA ILE A 40 23.28 -11.59 -17.18
C ILE A 40 22.24 -11.93 -16.11
N ALA A 41 20.96 -11.57 -16.33
CA ALA A 41 19.86 -11.88 -15.42
C ALA A 41 19.74 -13.39 -15.16
N LYS A 42 19.80 -14.21 -16.21
CA LYS A 42 19.80 -15.68 -16.09
C LYS A 42 21.01 -16.19 -15.31
N CYS A 43 22.18 -15.62 -15.53
CA CYS A 43 23.38 -15.97 -14.76
C CYS A 43 23.20 -15.64 -13.28
N MET A 44 22.69 -14.45 -12.96
CA MET A 44 22.44 -14.01 -11.58
C MET A 44 21.42 -14.89 -10.86
N GLN A 45 20.35 -15.32 -11.53
CA GLN A 45 19.36 -16.25 -10.95
C GLN A 45 19.99 -17.61 -10.56
N SER A 46 20.96 -18.07 -11.34
CA SER A 46 21.66 -19.35 -11.13
C SER A 46 22.81 -19.27 -10.12
N CYS A 47 23.26 -18.07 -9.77
CA CYS A 47 24.38 -17.85 -8.86
C CYS A 47 23.92 -17.82 -7.40
N ALA A 48 24.80 -18.26 -6.50
CA ALA A 48 24.59 -18.06 -5.06
C ALA A 48 24.77 -16.56 -4.73
N VAL A 49 23.92 -16.05 -3.84
CA VAL A 49 24.00 -14.68 -3.33
C VAL A 49 25.38 -14.47 -2.66
N GLY A 50 26.05 -13.39 -3.00
CA GLY A 50 27.39 -13.04 -2.54
C GLY A 50 28.55 -13.70 -3.31
N SER A 51 28.27 -14.51 -4.35
CA SER A 51 29.32 -15.22 -5.09
C SER A 51 30.15 -14.29 -5.99
N GLU A 52 31.38 -14.70 -6.32
CA GLU A 52 32.23 -13.99 -7.29
C GLU A 52 31.55 -13.84 -8.66
N LYS A 53 30.72 -14.81 -9.05
CA LYS A 53 29.96 -14.77 -10.30
C LYS A 53 28.89 -13.69 -10.29
N GLU A 54 28.18 -13.51 -9.17
CA GLU A 54 27.22 -12.41 -9.01
C GLU A 54 27.92 -11.06 -9.07
N ARG A 55 29.06 -10.91 -8.38
CA ARG A 55 29.88 -9.69 -8.44
C ARG A 55 30.35 -9.39 -9.86
N GLY A 56 30.80 -10.40 -10.61
CA GLY A 56 31.17 -10.26 -12.01
C GLY A 56 30.00 -9.85 -12.91
N CYS A 57 28.79 -10.39 -12.66
CA CYS A 57 27.57 -9.98 -13.35
C CYS A 57 27.21 -8.51 -13.10
N LEU A 58 27.29 -8.07 -11.83
CA LEU A 58 27.03 -6.67 -11.46
C LEU A 58 28.07 -5.71 -12.06
N GLN A 59 29.35 -6.11 -12.10
CA GLN A 59 30.41 -5.33 -12.75
C GLN A 59 30.17 -5.19 -14.26
N LEU A 60 29.79 -6.29 -14.92
CA LEU A 60 29.45 -6.27 -16.35
C LEU A 60 28.22 -5.39 -16.61
N LEU A 61 27.20 -5.49 -15.76
CA LEU A 61 26.01 -4.64 -15.85
C LEU A 61 26.35 -3.15 -15.70
N ASN A 62 27.22 -2.79 -14.74
CA ASN A 62 27.70 -1.41 -14.59
C ASN A 62 28.46 -0.91 -15.83
N ALA A 63 29.32 -1.75 -16.41
CA ALA A 63 30.03 -1.40 -17.65
C ALA A 63 29.08 -1.16 -18.83
N LEU A 64 27.98 -1.93 -18.93
CA LEU A 64 26.93 -1.70 -19.93
C LEU A 64 26.19 -0.39 -19.69
N ILE A 65 25.87 -0.05 -18.44
CA ILE A 65 25.21 1.21 -18.08
C ILE A 65 26.08 2.45 -18.39
N GLU A 66 27.40 2.30 -18.38
CA GLU A 66 28.32 3.38 -18.74
C GLU A 66 28.48 3.56 -20.26
N SER A 67 28.39 2.47 -21.02
CA SER A 67 28.73 2.46 -22.45
C SER A 67 27.53 2.44 -23.40
N CYS A 68 26.38 1.93 -22.97
CA CYS A 68 25.19 1.74 -23.82
C CYS A 68 24.18 2.90 -23.77
N ASN A 69 23.26 2.91 -24.74
CA ASN A 69 22.14 3.84 -24.77
C ASN A 69 21.19 3.60 -23.55
N PRO A 70 20.96 4.61 -22.68
CA PRO A 70 20.17 4.43 -21.46
C PRO A 70 18.73 4.01 -21.72
N LYS A 71 18.14 4.39 -22.87
CA LYS A 71 16.76 3.98 -23.21
C LYS A 71 16.65 2.47 -23.47
N GLU A 72 17.64 1.90 -24.15
CA GLU A 72 17.67 0.47 -24.46
C GLU A 72 17.98 -0.35 -23.22
N ILE A 73 18.91 0.12 -22.38
CA ILE A 73 19.21 -0.52 -21.09
C ILE A 73 17.98 -0.50 -20.17
N LEU A 74 17.27 0.63 -20.10
CA LEU A 74 16.02 0.74 -19.34
C LEU A 74 15.04 -0.35 -19.76
N LEU A 75 14.73 -0.44 -21.06
CA LEU A 75 13.78 -1.43 -21.58
C LEU A 75 14.25 -2.86 -21.32
N GLY A 76 15.54 -3.14 -21.53
CA GLY A 76 16.10 -4.47 -21.27
C GLY A 76 16.01 -4.87 -19.79
N ILE A 77 16.23 -3.93 -18.86
CA ILE A 77 16.04 -4.21 -17.42
C ILE A 77 14.55 -4.42 -17.09
N LEU A 78 13.66 -3.57 -17.61
CA LEU A 78 12.22 -3.69 -17.35
C LEU A 78 11.63 -4.98 -17.91
N GLU A 79 12.10 -5.45 -19.07
CA GLU A 79 11.73 -6.76 -19.62
C GLU A 79 12.09 -7.89 -18.65
N GLN A 80 13.30 -7.87 -18.06
CA GLN A 80 13.69 -8.90 -17.09
C GLN A 80 12.86 -8.85 -15.80
N ILE A 81 12.52 -7.65 -15.33
CA ILE A 81 11.64 -7.50 -14.16
C ILE A 81 10.24 -8.02 -14.49
N ASP A 82 9.71 -7.67 -15.66
CA ASP A 82 8.36 -8.09 -16.07
C ASP A 82 8.26 -9.60 -16.35
N GLU A 83 9.30 -10.24 -16.84
CA GLU A 83 9.33 -11.70 -17.03
C GLU A 83 9.49 -12.47 -15.70
N ALA A 84 9.86 -11.81 -14.61
CA ALA A 84 10.10 -12.47 -13.33
C ALA A 84 8.80 -13.05 -12.74
N ALA A 85 8.88 -14.29 -12.26
CA ALA A 85 7.75 -15.03 -11.69
C ALA A 85 8.16 -15.87 -10.47
N GLY A 86 7.20 -16.07 -9.56
CA GLY A 86 7.37 -16.88 -8.35
C GLY A 86 8.51 -16.40 -7.45
N ASP A 87 9.26 -17.35 -6.87
CA ASP A 87 10.35 -17.11 -5.93
C ASP A 87 11.54 -16.34 -6.54
N HIS A 88 11.56 -16.15 -7.86
CA HIS A 88 12.63 -15.43 -8.57
C HIS A 88 12.40 -13.91 -8.65
N ILE A 89 11.19 -13.43 -8.32
CA ILE A 89 10.84 -12.01 -8.41
C ILE A 89 11.84 -11.15 -7.62
N SER A 90 12.09 -11.47 -6.35
CA SER A 90 13.03 -10.70 -5.52
C SER A 90 14.48 -10.83 -5.97
N ARG A 91 14.89 -12.02 -6.47
CA ARG A 91 16.23 -12.26 -7.01
C ARG A 91 16.54 -11.43 -8.25
N ILE A 92 15.51 -11.00 -8.98
CA ILE A 92 15.65 -10.09 -10.12
C ILE A 92 15.48 -8.65 -9.68
N ILE A 93 14.44 -8.31 -8.92
CA ILE A 93 14.20 -6.91 -8.54
C ILE A 93 15.39 -6.34 -7.76
N LEU A 94 15.84 -7.01 -6.69
CA LEU A 94 16.86 -6.45 -5.79
C LEU A 94 18.16 -6.03 -6.51
N PRO A 95 18.79 -6.87 -7.36
CA PRO A 95 20.04 -6.48 -8.00
C PRO A 95 19.85 -5.47 -9.14
N PHE A 96 18.66 -5.39 -9.74
CA PHE A 96 18.38 -4.45 -10.83
C PHE A 96 17.93 -3.06 -10.36
N LEU A 97 17.51 -2.88 -9.10
CA LEU A 97 17.04 -1.57 -8.59
C LEU A 97 18.10 -0.46 -8.73
N GLN A 98 19.33 -0.68 -8.24
CA GLN A 98 20.39 0.33 -8.33
C GLN A 98 20.80 0.62 -9.81
N PRO A 99 21.09 -0.40 -10.65
CA PRO A 99 21.26 -0.23 -12.08
C PRO A 99 20.18 0.62 -12.75
N LEU A 100 18.92 0.29 -12.48
CA LEU A 100 17.76 0.98 -13.04
C LEU A 100 17.70 2.44 -12.57
N GLN A 101 17.98 2.70 -11.30
CA GLN A 101 18.02 4.06 -10.76
C GLN A 101 19.07 4.91 -11.47
N ILE A 102 20.29 4.38 -11.66
CA ILE A 102 21.38 5.08 -12.37
C ILE A 102 20.96 5.40 -13.81
N VAL A 103 20.36 4.43 -14.51
CA VAL A 103 19.89 4.61 -15.89
C VAL A 103 18.81 5.69 -15.96
N LEU A 104 17.83 5.66 -15.06
CA LEU A 104 16.76 6.66 -14.99
C LEU A 104 17.29 8.06 -14.67
N LEU A 105 18.28 8.17 -13.78
CA LEU A 105 18.93 9.46 -13.46
C LEU A 105 19.77 10.00 -14.62
N LYS A 106 20.34 9.12 -15.46
CA LYS A 106 21.06 9.48 -16.70
C LYS A 106 20.13 9.90 -17.84
N LEU A 107 18.83 9.60 -17.77
CA LEU A 107 17.89 10.08 -18.78
C LEU A 107 17.80 11.61 -18.72
N GLY A 108 17.84 12.24 -19.89
CA GLY A 108 17.62 13.66 -20.05
C GLY A 108 16.14 14.03 -19.90
N ASN A 109 15.66 14.96 -20.73
CA ASN A 109 14.29 15.48 -20.63
C ASN A 109 13.23 14.38 -20.79
N LYS A 110 12.11 14.52 -20.06
CA LYS A 110 10.94 13.61 -20.09
C LYS A 110 11.18 12.25 -19.45
N LYS A 111 11.85 12.24 -18.28
CA LYS A 111 12.14 10.98 -17.55
C LYS A 111 11.00 10.55 -16.63
N SER A 112 10.03 11.41 -16.36
CA SER A 112 8.89 11.13 -15.46
C SER A 112 8.11 9.90 -15.88
N TYR A 113 7.75 9.81 -17.16
CA TYR A 113 7.12 8.61 -17.73
C TYR A 113 7.95 7.35 -17.49
N SER A 114 9.27 7.40 -17.68
CA SER A 114 10.15 6.25 -17.48
C SER A 114 10.25 5.84 -16.00
N VAL A 115 10.23 6.80 -15.07
CA VAL A 115 10.18 6.52 -13.64
C VAL A 115 8.84 5.89 -13.26
N GLY A 116 7.72 6.46 -13.72
CA GLY A 116 6.38 5.92 -13.50
C GLY A 116 6.22 4.50 -14.03
N LEU A 117 6.65 4.25 -15.27
CA LEU A 117 6.67 2.92 -15.87
C LEU A 117 7.50 1.94 -15.02
N SER A 118 8.69 2.36 -14.59
CA SER A 118 9.57 1.51 -13.77
C SER A 118 8.93 1.15 -12.43
N LEU A 119 8.38 2.13 -11.71
CA LEU A 119 7.72 1.92 -10.43
C LEU A 119 6.48 1.03 -10.58
N SER A 120 5.69 1.23 -11.64
CA SER A 120 4.51 0.43 -11.94
C SER A 120 4.86 -1.03 -12.27
N THR A 121 5.86 -1.26 -13.12
CA THR A 121 6.34 -2.62 -13.45
C THR A 121 6.88 -3.33 -12.21
N ILE A 122 7.71 -2.66 -11.40
CA ILE A 122 8.23 -3.24 -10.16
C ILE A 122 7.10 -3.58 -9.19
N HIS A 123 6.18 -2.63 -8.96
CA HIS A 123 5.04 -2.83 -8.05
C HIS A 123 4.14 -3.97 -8.50
N SER A 124 3.82 -4.03 -9.80
CA SER A 124 3.02 -5.12 -10.38
C SER A 124 3.64 -6.48 -10.09
N ARG A 125 4.96 -6.61 -10.19
CA ARG A 125 5.67 -7.86 -9.90
C ARG A 125 5.71 -8.16 -8.40
N LEU A 126 6.00 -7.17 -7.56
CA LEU A 126 5.97 -7.32 -6.10
C LEU A 126 4.58 -7.69 -5.58
N SER A 127 3.51 -7.26 -6.24
CA SER A 127 2.14 -7.59 -5.86
C SER A 127 1.80 -9.08 -5.93
N ASN A 128 2.62 -9.87 -6.63
CA ASN A 128 2.47 -11.32 -6.73
C ASN A 128 3.16 -12.09 -5.59
N LEU A 129 3.97 -11.42 -4.76
CA LEU A 129 4.61 -12.05 -3.61
C LEU A 129 3.60 -12.20 -2.45
N PRO A 130 3.74 -13.23 -1.59
CA PRO A 130 2.91 -13.32 -0.41
C PRO A 130 3.39 -12.34 0.68
N VAL A 131 2.45 -11.70 1.36
CA VAL A 131 2.75 -10.83 2.50
C VAL A 131 2.99 -11.70 3.75
N PRO A 132 4.10 -11.54 4.49
CA PRO A 132 4.33 -12.28 5.72
C PRO A 132 3.35 -11.85 6.81
N TYR A 133 2.77 -12.81 7.53
CA TYR A 133 1.75 -12.57 8.54
C TYR A 133 2.24 -12.78 9.98
N THR A 134 3.12 -13.75 10.21
CA THR A 134 3.63 -14.09 11.55
C THR A 134 5.04 -13.52 11.76
N ALA A 135 5.44 -13.32 13.01
CA ALA A 135 6.80 -12.87 13.33
C ALA A 135 7.88 -13.78 12.71
N GLN A 136 7.65 -15.10 12.72
CA GLN A 136 8.53 -16.07 12.07
C GLN A 136 8.60 -15.86 10.55
N GLN A 137 7.46 -15.68 9.88
CA GLN A 137 7.43 -15.43 8.42
C GLN A 137 8.12 -14.11 8.06
N MET A 138 8.00 -13.08 8.91
CA MET A 138 8.69 -11.82 8.72
C MET A 138 10.20 -11.95 8.90
N GLN A 139 10.66 -12.73 9.88
CA GLN A 139 12.07 -12.95 10.15
C GLN A 139 12.71 -13.80 9.04
N GLU A 140 12.02 -14.84 8.59
CA GLU A 140 12.49 -15.67 7.47
C GLU A 140 12.48 -14.92 6.15
N ASP A 141 11.51 -14.01 5.95
CA ASP A 141 11.27 -13.25 4.71
C ASP A 141 11.54 -14.10 3.46
N LYS A 142 10.95 -15.30 3.42
CA LYS A 142 11.28 -16.36 2.44
C LYS A 142 11.28 -15.87 0.99
N TYR A 143 10.35 -14.97 0.67
CA TYR A 143 10.17 -14.39 -0.67
C TYR A 143 10.86 -13.03 -0.83
N SER A 144 11.49 -12.54 0.23
CA SER A 144 12.21 -11.27 0.32
C SER A 144 11.35 -10.04 0.01
N LEU A 145 10.05 -10.10 0.35
CA LEU A 145 9.13 -8.98 0.13
C LEU A 145 9.53 -7.79 1.01
N CYS A 146 9.84 -8.03 2.29
CA CYS A 146 10.23 -6.95 3.20
C CYS A 146 11.51 -6.25 2.71
N GLN A 147 12.51 -7.03 2.29
CA GLN A 147 13.74 -6.50 1.70
C GLN A 147 13.46 -5.69 0.42
N CYS A 148 12.63 -6.21 -0.49
CA CYS A 148 12.23 -5.49 -1.69
C CYS A 148 11.53 -4.17 -1.37
N CYS A 149 10.62 -4.14 -0.39
CA CYS A 149 9.93 -2.91 0.02
C CYS A 149 10.92 -1.84 0.52
N LEU A 150 11.86 -2.20 1.38
CA LEU A 150 12.86 -1.26 1.89
C LEU A 150 13.80 -0.76 0.79
N ALA A 151 14.25 -1.65 -0.10
CA ALA A 151 15.08 -1.29 -1.23
C ALA A 151 14.32 -0.40 -2.23
N LEU A 152 13.01 -0.61 -2.40
CA LEU A 152 12.17 0.19 -3.30
C LEU A 152 12.00 1.64 -2.81
N VAL A 153 11.96 1.86 -1.50
CA VAL A 153 11.99 3.23 -0.96
C VAL A 153 13.33 3.90 -1.27
N GLN A 154 14.44 3.20 -1.05
CA GLN A 154 15.78 3.73 -1.38
C GLN A 154 15.90 4.02 -2.89
N PHE A 155 15.29 3.19 -3.73
CA PHE A 155 15.19 3.40 -5.16
C PHE A 155 14.39 4.67 -5.50
N ALA A 156 13.26 4.91 -4.84
CA ALA A 156 12.38 6.03 -5.12
C ALA A 156 12.92 7.38 -4.57
N GLN A 157 13.70 7.35 -3.49
CA GLN A 157 14.14 8.54 -2.74
C GLN A 157 14.71 9.67 -3.63
N PRO A 158 15.66 9.43 -4.56
CA PRO A 158 16.21 10.53 -5.35
C PRO A 158 15.17 11.24 -6.23
N PHE A 159 14.12 10.54 -6.66
CA PHE A 159 13.04 11.13 -7.45
C PHE A 159 12.08 11.95 -6.58
N ILE A 160 11.85 11.52 -5.33
CA ILE A 160 11.12 12.30 -4.33
C ILE A 160 11.90 13.60 -4.03
N ASP A 161 13.22 13.51 -3.85
CA ASP A 161 14.07 14.66 -3.56
C ASP A 161 14.01 15.69 -4.70
N ILE A 162 14.08 15.24 -5.96
CA ILE A 162 13.93 16.12 -7.15
C ILE A 162 12.62 16.92 -7.10
N VAL A 163 11.49 16.26 -6.79
CA VAL A 163 10.18 16.93 -6.74
C VAL A 163 10.09 17.86 -5.53
N SER A 164 10.54 17.43 -4.36
CA SER A 164 10.45 18.20 -3.12
C SER A 164 11.29 19.48 -3.13
N GLN A 165 12.41 19.49 -3.86
CA GLN A 165 13.30 20.65 -3.99
C GLN A 165 12.84 21.63 -5.10
N SER A 166 11.85 21.25 -5.90
CA SER A 166 11.34 22.12 -6.97
C SER A 166 10.51 23.26 -6.38
N ILE A 167 10.91 24.50 -6.68
CA ILE A 167 10.29 25.71 -6.12
C ILE A 167 8.93 26.00 -6.77
N ASP A 168 8.72 25.54 -8.01
CA ASP A 168 7.49 25.81 -8.77
C ASP A 168 7.11 24.65 -9.70
N LEU A 169 6.42 23.65 -9.14
CA LEU A 169 5.86 22.50 -9.87
C LEU A 169 5.00 22.92 -11.08
N SER A 170 4.41 24.13 -11.04
CA SER A 170 3.51 24.62 -12.08
C SER A 170 4.23 25.05 -13.37
N LYS A 171 5.55 25.30 -13.31
CA LYS A 171 6.36 25.73 -14.46
C LYS A 171 7.06 24.59 -15.19
N GLU A 172 7.22 23.44 -14.53
CA GLU A 172 7.93 22.28 -15.08
C GLU A 172 6.96 21.11 -15.28
N ALA A 173 6.39 21.00 -16.48
CA ALA A 173 5.42 19.96 -16.82
C ALA A 173 5.95 18.53 -16.54
N ASP A 174 7.26 18.29 -16.73
CA ASP A 174 7.90 17.01 -16.42
C ASP A 174 7.92 16.74 -14.91
N THR A 175 8.22 17.74 -14.08
CA THR A 175 8.27 17.59 -12.62
C THR A 175 6.88 17.35 -12.02
N GLU A 176 5.84 17.98 -12.58
CA GLU A 176 4.46 17.68 -12.20
C GLU A 176 3.99 16.30 -12.66
N GLU A 177 4.45 15.82 -13.82
CA GLU A 177 4.26 14.44 -14.24
C GLU A 177 4.97 13.47 -13.29
N MET A 178 6.21 13.78 -12.87
CA MET A 178 6.97 13.00 -11.89
C MET A 178 6.21 12.88 -10.57
N ARG A 179 5.67 14.01 -10.09
CA ARG A 179 4.85 14.05 -8.87
C ARG A 179 3.66 13.10 -8.99
N LYS A 180 2.94 13.12 -10.10
CA LYS A 180 1.77 12.25 -10.32
C LYS A 180 2.16 10.77 -10.34
N GLU A 181 3.23 10.41 -11.01
CA GLU A 181 3.74 9.03 -11.03
C GLU A 181 4.17 8.55 -9.63
N LEU A 182 4.87 9.40 -8.86
CA LEU A 182 5.30 9.08 -7.50
C LEU A 182 4.12 8.98 -6.52
N LEU A 183 3.09 9.82 -6.66
CA LEU A 183 1.85 9.69 -5.89
C LEU A 183 1.12 8.38 -6.23
N THR A 184 1.02 8.05 -7.51
CA THR A 184 0.42 6.78 -7.98
C THR A 184 1.14 5.58 -7.38
N PHE A 185 2.47 5.62 -7.35
CA PHE A 185 3.30 4.63 -6.68
C PHE A 185 3.02 4.54 -5.17
N CYS A 186 2.96 5.67 -4.45
CA CYS A 186 2.67 5.69 -3.02
C CYS A 186 1.30 5.07 -2.69
N PHE A 187 0.25 5.43 -3.44
CA PHE A 187 -1.07 4.83 -3.25
C PHE A 187 -1.11 3.35 -3.64
N SER A 188 -0.36 2.95 -4.67
CA SER A 188 -0.20 1.53 -5.01
C SER A 188 0.45 0.75 -3.85
N CYS A 189 1.44 1.34 -3.17
CA CYS A 189 2.08 0.75 -1.98
C CYS A 189 1.12 0.65 -0.78
N LEU A 190 0.24 1.64 -0.60
CA LEU A 190 -0.83 1.60 0.40
C LEU A 190 -1.81 0.46 0.11
N LYS A 191 -2.24 0.31 -1.14
CA LYS A 191 -3.12 -0.80 -1.56
C LYS A 191 -2.45 -2.17 -1.41
N TYR A 192 -1.16 -2.27 -1.73
CA TYR A 192 -0.37 -3.48 -1.56
C TYR A 192 1.11 -3.12 -1.43
N PRO A 193 1.86 -3.66 -0.45
CA PRO A 193 1.46 -4.72 0.49
C PRO A 193 0.79 -4.22 1.76
N LEU A 194 0.81 -2.91 2.02
CA LEU A 194 0.48 -2.35 3.35
C LEU A 194 -0.94 -2.65 3.82
N LEU A 195 -1.92 -2.71 2.92
CA LEU A 195 -3.28 -3.10 3.27
C LEU A 195 -3.38 -4.54 3.79
N ASN A 196 -2.58 -5.47 3.28
CA ASN A 196 -2.59 -6.87 3.70
C ASN A 196 -1.67 -7.16 4.89
N ALA A 197 -0.64 -6.33 5.09
CA ALA A 197 0.36 -6.51 6.13
C ALA A 197 -0.22 -6.39 7.55
N PRO A 198 0.07 -7.32 8.48
CA PRO A 198 -0.18 -7.07 9.89
C PRO A 198 0.84 -6.05 10.40
N LEU A 199 0.36 -4.88 10.81
CA LEU A 199 1.21 -3.79 11.31
C LEU A 199 1.18 -3.67 12.84
N ASN A 200 0.64 -4.69 13.51
CA ASN A 200 0.50 -4.72 14.97
C ASN A 200 1.86 -4.49 15.64
N THR A 201 1.86 -3.69 16.71
CA THR A 201 3.04 -3.47 17.55
C THR A 201 3.40 -4.77 18.23
N LEU A 202 4.57 -5.33 17.87
CA LEU A 202 5.27 -6.27 18.74
C LEU A 202 5.64 -5.54 20.04
N PRO A 203 5.85 -6.25 21.16
CA PRO A 203 6.34 -5.64 22.40
C PRO A 203 7.56 -4.75 22.14
N GLU A 204 7.69 -3.67 22.91
CA GLU A 204 8.60 -2.53 22.68
C GLU A 204 10.09 -2.90 22.46
N ASP A 205 10.50 -4.12 22.80
CA ASP A 205 11.88 -4.61 22.75
C ASP A 205 12.35 -5.17 21.39
N GLU A 206 11.47 -5.41 20.40
CA GLU A 206 11.86 -6.11 19.14
C GLU A 206 12.21 -5.20 17.94
N GLY A 207 12.22 -3.87 18.12
CA GLY A 207 12.53 -2.92 17.05
C GLY A 207 11.40 -2.72 16.03
N ASP A 208 11.54 -1.74 15.13
CA ASP A 208 10.50 -1.42 14.15
C ASP A 208 10.43 -2.50 13.04
N HIS A 209 9.26 -3.13 12.89
CA HIS A 209 8.95 -4.06 11.81
C HIS A 209 9.25 -3.46 10.41
N PRO A 210 9.90 -4.19 9.47
CA PRO A 210 10.18 -3.72 8.11
C PRO A 210 9.00 -3.08 7.36
N LEU A 211 7.80 -3.67 7.43
CA LEU A 211 6.60 -3.12 6.77
C LEU A 211 6.05 -1.87 7.48
N ARG A 212 6.32 -1.71 8.79
CA ARG A 212 6.06 -0.47 9.54
C ARG A 212 7.04 0.63 9.13
N VAL A 213 8.33 0.30 8.96
CA VAL A 213 9.34 1.23 8.40
C VAL A 213 8.93 1.65 6.98
N PHE A 214 8.55 0.69 6.14
CA PHE A 214 8.04 0.95 4.80
C PHE A 214 6.82 1.87 4.82
N ALA A 215 5.83 1.62 5.71
CA ALA A 215 4.68 2.49 5.88
C ALA A 215 5.07 3.93 6.29
N LYS A 216 5.98 4.09 7.26
CA LYS A 216 6.50 5.40 7.67
C LYS A 216 7.14 6.16 6.50
N GLN A 217 7.92 5.46 5.68
CA GLN A 217 8.58 6.05 4.51
C GLN A 217 7.58 6.45 3.41
N ILE A 218 6.60 5.59 3.08
CA ILE A 218 5.54 5.93 2.11
C ILE A 218 4.70 7.12 2.59
N MET A 219 4.38 7.18 3.89
CA MET A 219 3.68 8.33 4.48
C MET A 219 4.54 9.60 4.41
N GLY A 220 5.84 9.49 4.66
CA GLY A 220 6.80 10.59 4.48
C GLY A 220 6.90 11.07 3.03
N PHE A 221 6.84 10.16 2.06
CA PHE A 221 6.80 10.50 0.63
C PHE A 221 5.55 11.26 0.25
N LEU A 222 4.37 10.85 0.70
CA LEU A 222 3.12 11.58 0.44
C LEU A 222 3.23 13.04 0.93
N VAL A 223 3.73 13.24 2.15
CA VAL A 223 3.93 14.58 2.72
C VAL A 223 4.98 15.38 1.94
N SER A 224 6.11 14.75 1.58
CA SER A 224 7.21 15.40 0.84
C SER A 224 6.81 15.78 -0.59
N LEU A 225 5.92 14.99 -1.19
CA LEU A 225 5.28 15.29 -2.46
C LEU A 225 4.19 16.36 -2.31
N GLY A 226 3.95 16.92 -1.13
CA GLY A 226 2.95 17.95 -0.89
C GLY A 226 1.50 17.45 -0.99
N GLU A 227 1.25 16.16 -0.74
CA GLU A 227 -0.10 15.63 -0.61
C GLU A 227 -0.68 16.00 0.77
N SER A 228 -1.86 16.61 0.76
CA SER A 228 -2.54 16.98 1.99
C SER A 228 -3.34 15.79 2.53
N LEU A 229 -2.74 15.02 3.44
CA LEU A 229 -3.38 13.85 4.08
C LEU A 229 -4.82 14.11 4.56
N PRO A 230 -5.15 15.26 5.18
CA PRO A 230 -6.52 15.57 5.62
C PRO A 230 -7.47 15.75 4.45
N ARG A 231 -7.03 16.40 3.38
CA ARG A 231 -7.83 16.60 2.18
C ARG A 231 -8.08 15.26 1.50
N THR A 232 -7.06 14.42 1.33
CA THR A 232 -7.17 13.08 0.74
C THR A 232 -8.12 12.19 1.54
N PHE A 233 -8.07 12.31 2.87
CA PHE A 233 -8.98 11.64 3.80
C PHE A 233 -10.45 12.09 3.64
N VAL A 234 -10.70 13.41 3.68
CA VAL A 234 -12.08 13.96 3.69
C VAL A 234 -12.74 13.87 2.30
N GLN A 235 -11.99 14.11 1.21
CA GLN A 235 -12.58 14.26 -0.13
C GLN A 235 -13.28 13.00 -0.68
N ARG A 236 -13.03 11.81 -0.11
CA ARG A 236 -13.70 10.57 -0.53
C ARG A 236 -14.51 9.86 0.54
N GLY A 237 -14.57 10.37 1.77
CA GLY A 237 -15.50 9.85 2.79
C GLY A 237 -16.98 10.06 2.44
N HIS A 238 -17.27 10.98 1.51
CA HIS A 238 -18.62 11.35 1.08
C HIS A 238 -19.06 10.75 -0.27
N SER A 239 -18.14 10.18 -1.06
CA SER A 239 -18.47 9.59 -2.35
C SER A 239 -18.82 8.12 -2.16
N ALA A 240 -20.10 7.78 -2.32
CA ALA A 240 -20.58 6.41 -2.28
C ALA A 240 -19.81 5.51 -3.27
N PRO A 241 -19.68 4.20 -2.98
CA PRO A 241 -19.36 3.23 -4.02
C PRO A 241 -20.59 3.13 -4.93
N THR A 242 -20.67 3.96 -5.96
CA THR A 242 -21.68 3.78 -7.01
C THR A 242 -21.34 2.50 -7.76
N ASN A 243 -22.25 1.53 -7.66
CA ASN A 243 -22.33 0.42 -8.60
C ASN A 243 -22.43 1.01 -10.01
N ASP A 244 -21.53 0.56 -10.89
CA ASP A 244 -21.56 0.64 -12.35
C ASP A 244 -22.63 1.57 -12.95
N THR A 245 -22.20 2.77 -13.33
CA THR A 245 -22.79 3.45 -14.48
C THR A 245 -21.65 4.01 -15.31
N GLU A 246 -21.47 3.41 -16.48
CA GLU A 246 -20.57 3.85 -17.53
C GLU A 246 -20.80 5.34 -17.84
N GLY A 247 -19.70 6.09 -18.00
CA GLY A 247 -19.74 7.39 -18.68
C GLY A 247 -19.90 8.61 -17.77
N SER A 248 -18.94 8.85 -16.88
CA SER A 248 -18.55 10.20 -16.41
C SER A 248 -17.16 10.14 -15.76
N ILE A 249 -16.12 9.91 -16.58
CA ILE A 249 -14.72 10.00 -16.14
C ILE A 249 -14.41 11.47 -15.87
N SER A 250 -14.60 11.90 -14.62
CA SER A 250 -14.03 13.15 -14.14
C SER A 250 -12.62 12.88 -13.62
N GLY A 251 -11.64 13.07 -14.51
CA GLY A 251 -10.22 13.34 -14.23
C GLY A 251 -9.44 12.40 -13.30
N ASN A 252 -8.62 11.50 -13.87
CA ASN A 252 -7.43 10.88 -13.25
C ASN A 252 -7.56 10.51 -11.76
N GLU A 253 -8.26 9.41 -11.44
CA GLU A 253 -8.23 8.87 -10.09
C GLU A 253 -6.90 8.15 -9.80
N VAL A 254 -5.92 8.92 -9.32
CA VAL A 254 -4.59 8.43 -8.88
C VAL A 254 -4.65 7.47 -7.68
N CYS A 255 -5.77 7.44 -6.96
CA CYS A 255 -5.90 6.73 -5.69
C CYS A 255 -7.14 5.83 -5.68
N SER A 256 -7.07 4.61 -5.14
CA SER A 256 -8.23 3.72 -4.97
C SER A 256 -8.87 3.86 -3.58
N VAL A 257 -10.12 3.43 -3.42
CA VAL A 257 -10.82 3.44 -2.11
C VAL A 257 -10.12 2.58 -1.06
N GLU A 258 -9.47 1.48 -1.47
CA GLU A 258 -8.68 0.63 -0.59
C GLU A 258 -7.39 1.31 -0.11
N SER A 259 -6.75 2.08 -0.99
CA SER A 259 -5.55 2.85 -0.64
C SER A 259 -5.86 3.87 0.45
N LEU A 260 -7.02 4.52 0.36
CA LEU A 260 -7.51 5.46 1.39
C LEU A 260 -7.91 4.77 2.68
N ALA A 261 -8.51 3.58 2.60
CA ALA A 261 -8.80 2.80 3.79
C ALA A 261 -7.52 2.40 4.54
N CYS A 262 -6.47 2.04 3.79
CA CYS A 262 -5.14 1.80 4.37
C CYS A 262 -4.57 3.10 4.98
N LEU A 263 -4.64 4.23 4.27
CA LEU A 263 -4.20 5.53 4.78
C LEU A 263 -4.87 5.89 6.12
N SER A 264 -6.20 5.73 6.19
CA SER A 264 -6.97 5.97 7.41
C SER A 264 -6.54 5.04 8.55
N TYR A 265 -6.35 3.74 8.27
CA TYR A 265 -5.80 2.80 9.25
C TYR A 265 -4.41 3.21 9.77
N LEU A 266 -3.50 3.60 8.87
CA LEU A 266 -2.16 4.05 9.25
C LEU A 266 -2.19 5.30 10.14
N LEU A 267 -3.07 6.26 9.84
CA LEU A 267 -3.20 7.50 10.62
C LEU A 267 -3.85 7.26 11.99
N PHE A 268 -5.00 6.60 12.04
CA PHE A 268 -5.84 6.58 13.24
C PHE A 268 -5.65 5.36 14.14
N VAL A 269 -5.11 4.26 13.60
CA VAL A 269 -4.80 3.05 14.39
C VAL A 269 -3.30 2.95 14.65
N GLN A 270 -2.48 3.10 13.61
CA GLN A 270 -1.02 2.96 13.75
C GLN A 270 -0.29 4.26 14.15
N HIS A 271 -0.99 5.40 14.12
CA HIS A 271 -0.46 6.72 14.45
C HIS A 271 0.76 7.12 13.59
N ILE A 272 0.87 6.59 12.37
CA ILE A 272 1.93 6.93 11.43
C ILE A 272 1.51 8.18 10.64
N GLY A 273 2.29 9.25 10.74
CA GLY A 273 2.02 10.52 10.05
C GLY A 273 0.91 11.35 10.69
N ILE A 274 0.50 11.02 11.92
CA ILE A 274 -0.54 11.74 12.65
C ILE A 274 -0.14 13.20 12.96
N ASP A 275 1.16 13.49 13.08
CA ASP A 275 1.69 14.84 13.32
C ASP A 275 1.40 15.81 12.17
N SER A 276 1.25 15.28 10.96
CA SER A 276 0.86 16.04 9.76
C SER A 276 -0.66 16.18 9.61
N PHE A 277 -1.46 15.60 10.53
CA PHE A 277 -2.91 15.63 10.52
C PHE A 277 -3.47 16.65 11.53
N PRO A 278 -4.32 17.61 11.11
CA PRO A 278 -4.84 18.65 11.97
C PRO A 278 -5.63 18.11 13.17
N PHE A 279 -5.30 18.60 14.37
CA PHE A 279 -6.03 18.29 15.60
C PHE A 279 -7.41 18.97 15.71
N VAL A 280 -7.82 19.77 14.72
CA VAL A 280 -9.07 20.55 14.75
C VAL A 280 -10.33 19.72 14.48
N PHE A 281 -10.19 18.47 14.03
CA PHE A 281 -11.34 17.61 13.73
C PHE A 281 -11.92 16.96 14.99
N GLY A 282 -13.21 17.20 15.22
CA GLY A 282 -13.95 16.60 16.32
C GLY A 282 -14.11 15.06 16.18
N PRO A 283 -14.17 14.31 17.29
CA PRO A 283 -14.29 12.84 17.25
C PRO A 283 -15.47 12.32 16.41
N SER A 284 -16.65 12.92 16.56
CA SER A 284 -17.85 12.53 15.78
C SER A 284 -17.68 12.76 14.28
N PHE A 285 -16.95 13.80 13.88
CA PHE A 285 -16.62 14.03 12.47
C PHE A 285 -15.71 12.92 11.93
N LEU A 286 -14.68 12.55 12.69
CA LEU A 286 -13.76 11.48 12.30
C LEU A 286 -14.47 10.14 12.17
N VAL A 287 -15.41 9.82 13.08
CA VAL A 287 -16.26 8.62 12.97
C VAL A 287 -17.02 8.64 11.64
N LYS A 288 -17.72 9.73 11.31
CA LYS A 288 -18.47 9.85 10.05
C LYS A 288 -17.58 9.68 8.82
N SER A 289 -16.42 10.33 8.80
CA SER A 289 -15.48 10.24 7.69
C SER A 289 -14.89 8.82 7.56
N ASN A 290 -14.62 8.14 8.68
CA ASN A 290 -14.08 6.79 8.67
C ASN A 290 -15.10 5.70 8.29
N MET A 291 -16.41 5.96 8.37
CA MET A 291 -17.44 4.96 7.99
C MET A 291 -17.25 4.43 6.56
N GLY A 292 -16.86 5.29 5.61
CA GLY A 292 -16.58 4.85 4.24
C GLY A 292 -15.40 3.89 4.15
N HIS A 293 -14.31 4.18 4.86
CA HIS A 293 -13.13 3.33 4.90
C HIS A 293 -13.38 2.01 5.64
N VAL A 294 -14.11 2.05 6.75
CA VAL A 294 -14.53 0.85 7.49
C VAL A 294 -15.40 -0.04 6.61
N ALA A 295 -16.35 0.51 5.85
CA ALA A 295 -17.19 -0.26 4.92
C ALA A 295 -16.35 -0.99 3.85
N VAL A 296 -15.32 -0.33 3.30
CA VAL A 296 -14.40 -0.95 2.33
C VAL A 296 -13.67 -2.16 2.93
N LEU A 297 -13.26 -2.06 4.20
CA LEU A 297 -12.52 -3.12 4.90
C LEU A 297 -13.43 -4.26 5.36
N LEU A 298 -14.60 -3.98 5.91
CA LEU A 298 -15.51 -5.01 6.44
C LEU A 298 -16.27 -5.79 5.36
N LYS A 299 -16.33 -5.28 4.12
CA LYS A 299 -16.89 -6.01 2.97
C LYS A 299 -16.02 -7.21 2.53
N ARG A 300 -14.78 -7.26 3.00
CA ARG A 300 -13.76 -8.25 2.63
C ARG A 300 -13.88 -9.52 3.47
N THR A 301 -13.17 -10.58 3.10
CA THR A 301 -13.22 -11.87 3.82
C THR A 301 -11.87 -12.27 4.41
N GLU A 302 -10.82 -11.60 3.98
CA GLU A 302 -9.45 -11.77 4.45
C GLU A 302 -9.32 -11.33 5.91
N GLU A 303 -8.69 -12.17 6.74
CA GLU A 303 -8.52 -11.93 8.19
C GLU A 303 -7.87 -10.57 8.49
N SER A 304 -6.80 -10.23 7.77
CA SER A 304 -6.07 -8.98 7.96
C SER A 304 -6.93 -7.75 7.65
N LEU A 305 -7.74 -7.80 6.59
CA LEU A 305 -8.59 -6.67 6.19
C LEU A 305 -9.76 -6.50 7.16
N LEU A 306 -10.39 -7.60 7.56
CA LEU A 306 -11.44 -7.59 8.58
C LEU A 306 -10.93 -7.06 9.92
N SER A 307 -9.76 -7.52 10.37
CA SER A 307 -9.13 -7.03 11.60
C SER A 307 -8.90 -5.53 11.55
N LYS A 308 -8.34 -5.02 10.44
CA LYS A 308 -8.11 -3.58 10.25
C LYS A 308 -9.40 -2.76 10.22
N GLY A 309 -10.45 -3.30 9.61
CA GLY A 309 -11.77 -2.64 9.59
C GLY A 309 -12.36 -2.51 10.99
N LEU A 310 -12.26 -3.57 11.79
CA LEU A 310 -12.70 -3.58 13.19
C LEU A 310 -11.86 -2.63 14.05
N ASP A 311 -10.52 -2.67 13.92
CA ASP A 311 -9.59 -1.77 14.61
C ASP A 311 -9.90 -0.29 14.29
N LEU A 312 -10.09 0.02 13.01
CA LEU A 312 -10.33 1.39 12.58
C LEU A 312 -11.65 1.93 13.14
N LEU A 313 -12.70 1.11 13.15
CA LEU A 313 -13.98 1.49 13.75
C LEU A 313 -13.85 1.67 15.27
N GLU A 314 -13.20 0.72 15.94
CA GLU A 314 -12.95 0.76 17.38
C GLU A 314 -12.17 2.03 17.79
N HIS A 315 -11.02 2.28 17.19
CA HIS A 315 -10.19 3.46 17.46
C HIS A 315 -10.91 4.78 17.15
N SER A 316 -11.75 4.81 16.11
CA SER A 316 -12.57 5.98 15.81
C SER A 316 -13.58 6.26 16.92
N LEU A 317 -14.20 5.22 17.47
CA LEU A 317 -15.22 5.31 18.52
C LEU A 317 -14.64 5.58 19.91
N LEU A 318 -13.44 5.06 20.22
CA LEU A 318 -12.78 5.25 21.52
C LEU A 318 -12.54 6.72 21.87
N ARG A 319 -12.44 7.59 20.86
CA ARG A 319 -12.28 9.05 21.02
C ARG A 319 -13.58 9.79 21.33
N VAL A 320 -14.73 9.12 21.27
CA VAL A 320 -16.05 9.69 21.52
C VAL A 320 -16.49 9.30 22.94
N ASP A 321 -17.08 10.23 23.68
CA ASP A 321 -17.65 9.91 25.00
C ASP A 321 -18.89 9.01 24.87
N ASN A 322 -19.17 8.22 25.92
CA ASN A 322 -20.36 7.38 25.92
C ASN A 322 -21.63 8.24 25.92
N GLY A 323 -22.61 7.88 25.09
CA GLY A 323 -23.86 8.62 24.97
C GLY A 323 -23.76 9.96 24.25
N SER A 324 -22.63 10.32 23.64
CA SER A 324 -22.46 11.63 23.00
C SER A 324 -22.46 11.60 21.46
N LEU A 325 -22.39 10.42 20.83
CA LEU A 325 -22.39 10.29 19.38
C LEU A 325 -23.80 10.61 18.81
N PRO A 326 -23.94 11.65 17.97
CA PRO A 326 -25.24 12.09 17.46
C PRO A 326 -25.85 11.11 16.46
N GLU A 327 -27.18 11.15 16.36
CA GLU A 327 -27.95 10.24 15.50
C GLU A 327 -27.74 10.46 14.00
N ASP A 328 -27.25 11.64 13.60
CA ASP A 328 -26.96 12.00 12.21
C ASP A 328 -25.78 11.20 11.61
N VAL A 329 -24.98 10.53 12.45
CA VAL A 329 -23.98 9.55 12.00
C VAL A 329 -24.64 8.38 11.26
N LEU A 330 -25.86 8.00 11.66
CA LEU A 330 -26.63 6.93 10.99
C LEU A 330 -27.19 7.36 9.63
N GLU A 331 -27.19 8.66 9.33
CA GLU A 331 -27.66 9.21 8.05
C GLU A 331 -26.56 9.20 6.99
N VAL A 332 -25.31 8.90 7.37
CA VAL A 332 -24.22 8.64 6.44
C VAL A 332 -24.53 7.36 5.64
N LEU A 333 -24.44 7.44 4.30
CA LEU A 333 -24.80 6.35 3.38
C LEU A 333 -24.14 5.01 3.74
N THR A 334 -22.89 5.05 4.20
CA THR A 334 -22.10 3.85 4.53
C THR A 334 -22.35 3.33 5.95
N ALA A 335 -23.00 4.07 6.85
CA ALA A 335 -23.23 3.65 8.22
C ALA A 335 -24.08 2.37 8.29
N ASN A 336 -25.17 2.30 7.52
CA ASN A 336 -26.00 1.09 7.45
C ASN A 336 -25.22 -0.11 6.91
N GLN A 337 -24.34 0.12 5.93
CA GLN A 337 -23.48 -0.93 5.37
C GLN A 337 -22.50 -1.46 6.43
N VAL A 338 -21.85 -0.57 7.19
CA VAL A 338 -20.95 -0.95 8.28
C VAL A 338 -21.68 -1.80 9.32
N LEU A 339 -22.89 -1.40 9.74
CA LEU A 339 -23.69 -2.18 10.70
C LEU A 339 -24.05 -3.57 10.15
N GLN A 340 -24.44 -3.65 8.88
CA GLN A 340 -24.72 -4.94 8.23
C GLN A 340 -23.47 -5.83 8.17
N ASP A 341 -22.33 -5.26 7.81
CA ASP A 341 -21.10 -6.01 7.67
C ASP A 341 -20.55 -6.44 9.04
N LEU A 342 -20.72 -5.64 10.11
CA LEU A 342 -20.45 -6.09 11.48
C LEU A 342 -21.28 -7.33 11.83
N VAL A 343 -22.59 -7.31 11.57
CA VAL A 343 -23.47 -8.45 11.82
C VAL A 343 -23.05 -9.68 11.00
N LYS A 344 -22.66 -9.49 9.73
CA LYS A 344 -22.11 -10.59 8.89
C LYS A 344 -20.82 -11.13 9.48
N VAL A 345 -19.88 -10.28 9.92
CA VAL A 345 -18.64 -10.73 10.55
C VAL A 345 -18.98 -11.50 11.82
N MET A 346 -19.90 -11.03 12.66
CA MET A 346 -20.31 -11.72 13.89
C MET A 346 -20.90 -13.12 13.67
N THR A 347 -21.59 -13.33 12.56
CA THR A 347 -22.41 -14.53 12.32
C THR A 347 -21.82 -15.49 11.29
N LEU A 348 -21.13 -14.97 10.27
CA LEU A 348 -20.66 -15.72 9.10
C LEU A 348 -19.14 -15.85 9.02
N CYS A 349 -18.36 -14.99 9.71
CA CYS A 349 -16.90 -15.09 9.66
C CYS A 349 -16.44 -16.42 10.27
N PRO A 350 -15.57 -17.21 9.60
CA PRO A 350 -15.11 -18.49 10.14
C PRO A 350 -14.20 -18.33 11.36
N ILE A 351 -13.60 -17.15 11.54
CA ILE A 351 -12.57 -16.88 12.54
C ILE A 351 -13.20 -16.37 13.85
N GLU A 352 -13.09 -17.15 14.92
CA GLU A 352 -13.81 -16.88 16.18
C GLU A 352 -13.42 -15.56 16.85
N HIS A 353 -12.13 -15.23 16.89
CA HIS A 353 -11.68 -14.00 17.55
C HIS A 353 -12.21 -12.75 16.82
N LEU A 354 -12.34 -12.80 15.48
CA LEU A 354 -12.98 -11.73 14.70
C LEU A 354 -14.48 -11.65 14.96
N ARG A 355 -15.18 -12.78 15.09
CA ARG A 355 -16.61 -12.79 15.49
C ARG A 355 -16.81 -12.11 16.83
N LYS A 356 -16.00 -12.49 17.83
CA LYS A 356 -16.02 -11.91 19.19
C LYS A 356 -15.69 -10.42 19.17
N LYS A 357 -14.66 -10.02 18.43
CA LYS A 357 -14.27 -8.62 18.28
C LYS A 357 -15.38 -7.80 17.62
N SER A 358 -16.00 -8.29 16.55
CA SER A 358 -17.11 -7.61 15.89
C SER A 358 -18.31 -7.40 16.82
N LEU A 359 -18.65 -8.39 17.66
CA LEU A 359 -19.68 -8.24 18.69
C LEU A 359 -19.31 -7.15 19.71
N ALA A 360 -18.06 -7.12 20.19
CA ALA A 360 -17.57 -6.10 21.11
C ALA A 360 -17.60 -4.70 20.46
N THR A 361 -17.19 -4.58 19.20
CA THR A 361 -17.25 -3.33 18.44
C THR A 361 -18.69 -2.88 18.23
N LEU A 362 -19.64 -3.78 17.98
CA LEU A 362 -21.06 -3.44 17.90
C LEU A 362 -21.59 -2.92 19.25
N GLN A 363 -21.18 -3.52 20.37
CA GLN A 363 -21.52 -2.99 21.69
C GLN A 363 -20.94 -1.59 21.90
N LEU A 364 -19.68 -1.37 21.51
CA LEU A 364 -19.05 -0.06 21.58
C LEU A 364 -19.84 0.97 20.77
N VAL A 365 -20.29 0.63 19.55
CA VAL A 365 -21.17 1.50 18.75
C VAL A 365 -22.43 1.86 19.54
N ILE A 366 -23.11 0.88 20.13
CA ILE A 366 -24.33 1.10 20.93
C ILE A 366 -24.06 2.02 22.13
N ASP A 367 -22.93 1.85 22.80
CA ASP A 367 -22.57 2.64 23.98
C ASP A 367 -22.23 4.10 23.65
N LYS A 368 -21.67 4.35 22.46
CA LYS A 368 -21.31 5.72 22.02
C LYS A 368 -22.52 6.55 21.59
N PHE A 369 -23.55 5.97 20.98
CA PHE A 369 -24.73 6.73 20.52
C PHE A 369 -25.50 7.39 21.67
N CYS A 370 -25.99 8.62 21.42
CA CYS A 370 -26.97 9.30 22.28
C CYS A 370 -28.30 8.51 22.34
N VAL A 371 -29.22 8.91 23.21
CA VAL A 371 -30.48 8.18 23.44
C VAL A 371 -31.30 8.07 22.15
N GLU A 372 -31.44 9.17 21.42
CA GLU A 372 -32.11 9.26 20.13
C GLU A 372 -31.42 8.39 19.08
N GLY A 373 -30.08 8.42 19.06
CA GLY A 373 -29.23 7.61 18.21
C GLY A 373 -29.40 6.11 18.46
N LYS A 374 -29.42 5.69 19.73
CA LYS A 374 -29.66 4.28 20.11
C LYS A 374 -31.02 3.80 19.65
N TYR A 375 -32.06 4.61 19.78
CA TYR A 375 -33.40 4.25 19.29
C TYR A 375 -33.40 4.02 17.77
N LYS A 376 -32.81 4.94 16.99
CA LYS A 376 -32.67 4.76 15.53
C LYS A 376 -31.81 3.54 15.19
N LEU A 377 -30.69 3.36 15.89
CA LEU A 377 -29.76 2.24 15.72
C LEU A 377 -30.44 0.89 15.96
N PHE A 378 -31.15 0.71 17.08
CA PHE A 378 -31.83 -0.54 17.38
C PHE A 378 -32.91 -0.89 16.35
N ARG A 379 -33.67 0.11 15.88
CA ARG A 379 -34.63 -0.10 14.79
C ARG A 379 -33.96 -0.49 13.48
N CYS A 380 -32.79 0.08 13.19
CA CYS A 380 -32.00 -0.31 12.02
C CYS A 380 -31.52 -1.76 12.18
N LEU A 381 -30.84 -2.07 13.29
CA LEU A 381 -30.28 -3.38 13.58
C LEU A 381 -31.34 -4.49 13.52
N LEU A 382 -32.51 -4.31 14.14
CA LEU A 382 -33.61 -5.29 14.08
C LEU A 382 -34.18 -5.49 12.67
N LYS A 383 -34.09 -4.47 11.79
CA LYS A 383 -34.53 -4.61 10.40
C LYS A 383 -33.50 -5.33 9.53
N ILE A 384 -32.21 -5.15 9.81
CA ILE A 384 -31.13 -5.71 8.99
C ILE A 384 -30.64 -7.07 9.51
N SER A 385 -30.87 -7.39 10.78
CA SER A 385 -30.55 -8.70 11.35
C SER A 385 -31.63 -9.70 10.96
N SER A 386 -31.20 -10.87 10.47
CA SER A 386 -32.05 -12.05 10.27
C SER A 386 -31.61 -13.23 11.14
N HIS A 387 -30.85 -12.93 12.21
CA HIS A 387 -30.25 -13.93 13.09
C HIS A 387 -30.80 -13.77 14.52
N ALA A 388 -31.54 -14.77 14.98
CA ALA A 388 -32.25 -14.73 16.27
C ALA A 388 -31.34 -14.43 17.47
N GLY A 389 -30.09 -14.90 17.46
CA GLY A 389 -29.12 -14.58 18.52
C GLY A 389 -28.70 -13.11 18.55
N VAL A 390 -28.62 -12.46 17.39
CA VAL A 390 -28.29 -11.02 17.28
C VAL A 390 -29.51 -10.19 17.67
N GLU A 391 -30.70 -10.58 17.23
CA GLU A 391 -31.96 -9.96 17.65
C GLU A 391 -32.15 -10.05 19.18
N GLY A 392 -31.91 -11.21 19.77
CA GLY A 392 -31.93 -11.39 21.23
C GLY A 392 -30.94 -10.47 21.96
N TYR A 393 -29.74 -10.30 21.39
CA TYR A 393 -28.74 -9.37 21.91
C TYR A 393 -29.18 -7.90 21.84
N ILE A 394 -29.82 -7.50 20.74
CA ILE A 394 -30.38 -6.14 20.56
C ILE A 394 -31.52 -5.91 21.54
N ILE A 395 -32.44 -6.86 21.71
CA ILE A 395 -33.54 -6.79 22.67
C ILE A 395 -33.01 -6.67 24.11
N HIS A 396 -31.94 -7.41 24.44
CA HIS A 396 -31.27 -7.27 25.73
C HIS A 396 -30.74 -5.84 25.95
N ASN A 397 -30.09 -5.26 24.95
CA ASN A 397 -29.61 -3.88 25.00
C ASN A 397 -30.77 -2.86 25.15
N ILE A 398 -31.89 -3.05 24.44
CA ILE A 398 -33.09 -2.21 24.60
C ILE A 398 -33.59 -2.27 26.04
N LYS A 399 -33.68 -3.46 26.63
CA LYS A 399 -34.09 -3.65 28.03
C LYS A 399 -33.17 -2.88 28.99
N ASN A 400 -31.85 -2.95 28.77
CA ASN A 400 -30.87 -2.24 29.60
C ASN A 400 -31.02 -0.71 29.49
N GLN A 401 -31.31 -0.18 28.30
CA GLN A 401 -31.56 1.26 28.13
C GLN A 401 -32.86 1.70 28.83
N ILE A 402 -33.91 0.88 28.81
CA ILE A 402 -35.17 1.16 29.54
C ILE A 402 -34.90 1.20 31.05
N ASP A 403 -34.22 0.18 31.58
CA ASP A 403 -33.87 0.12 33.01
C ASP A 403 -33.04 1.34 33.45
N ALA A 404 -32.02 1.72 32.66
CA ALA A 404 -31.22 2.91 32.93
C ALA A 404 -32.06 4.21 32.91
N ALA A 405 -32.95 4.36 31.93
CA ALA A 405 -33.80 5.55 31.81
C ALA A 405 -34.80 5.68 32.97
N LEU A 406 -35.32 4.56 33.48
CA LEU A 406 -36.22 4.54 34.64
C LEU A 406 -35.48 4.92 35.93
N LYS A 407 -34.26 4.42 36.13
CA LYS A 407 -33.42 4.74 37.29
C LYS A 407 -33.02 6.22 37.37
N VAL A 408 -32.76 6.85 36.23
CA VAL A 408 -32.41 8.29 36.17
C VAL A 408 -33.62 9.18 36.50
N ARG A 409 -34.85 8.71 36.28
CA ARG A 409 -36.08 9.49 36.48
C ARG A 409 -36.72 9.38 37.86
N GLY A 410 -36.14 8.62 38.80
CA GLY A 410 -36.60 8.57 40.19
C GLY A 410 -38.10 8.27 40.31
N ILE A 411 -38.53 7.11 39.82
CA ILE A 411 -39.70 6.40 40.33
C ILE A 411 -39.20 5.25 41.19
#